data_AF-K9JTB8-F1
#
_entry.id   AF-K9JTB8-F1
#
_cell.length_a   1.000
_cell.length_b   1.000
_cell.length_c   1.000
_cell.angle_alpha   90.00
_cell.angle_beta   90.00
_cell.angle_gamma   90.00
#
_symmetry.space_group_name_H-M   'P 1'
#
loop_
_entity.id
_entity.type
_entity.pdbx_description
1 polymer ?
#
loop_
_entity_poly.entity_id
_entity_poly.type
_entity_poly.pdbx_seq_one_letter_code
_entity_poly.pdbx_strand_id
1 'polypeptide(L)'
;ALKVNWIKQDDGGSPIKHYLIRYRAKHVSDWKPEIRLPHGSEYVVLSSLDWNTEYEVYVVAENQQGKSQPGTISFRTAAEPTTIPATLGCLCVKYTLASLILSMLTVFLLS
;
A
#
# COMPACT_ATOMS: atom_id res chain seq x y z
N ALA A 1 0.55 -0.66 4.50
CA ALA A 1 1.45 -1.75 4.90
C ALA A 1 0.97 -3.04 4.24
N LEU A 2 1.86 -3.99 3.96
CA LEU A 2 1.50 -5.29 3.36
C LEU A 2 2.11 -6.44 4.17
N LYS A 3 1.31 -7.47 4.48
CA LYS A 3 1.78 -8.69 5.12
C LYS A 3 2.32 -9.65 4.06
N VAL A 4 3.59 -10.03 4.17
CA VAL A 4 4.22 -11.06 3.34
C VAL A 4 4.43 -12.29 4.21
N ASN A 5 3.94 -13.45 3.76
CA ASN A 5 4.08 -14.73 4.46
C ASN A 5 4.97 -15.65 3.63
N TRP A 6 5.71 -16.55 4.29
CA TRP A 6 6.50 -17.58 3.64
C TRP A 6 6.38 -18.90 4.40
N ILE A 7 6.64 -19.99 3.68
CA ILE A 7 6.88 -21.30 4.27
C ILE A 7 8.36 -21.42 4.64
N LYS A 8 8.66 -22.28 5.63
CA LYS A 8 10.03 -22.58 6.03
C LYS A 8 10.86 -23.00 4.81
N GLN A 9 12.02 -22.38 4.61
CA GLN A 9 12.97 -22.75 3.56
C GLN A 9 13.79 -23.97 3.96
N ASP A 10 14.41 -24.62 2.97
CA ASP A 10 15.39 -25.67 3.23
C ASP A 10 16.54 -25.12 4.09
N ASP A 11 16.85 -25.87 5.16
CA ASP A 11 17.85 -25.50 6.14
C ASP A 11 19.20 -26.20 5.92
N GLY A 12 19.31 -27.04 4.88
CA GLY A 12 20.57 -27.64 4.44
C GLY A 12 21.23 -28.52 5.52
N GLY A 13 20.46 -29.00 6.50
CA GLY A 13 20.98 -29.82 7.60
C GLY A 13 21.47 -29.02 8.82
N SER A 14 21.20 -27.72 8.91
CA SER A 14 21.45 -26.94 10.13
C SER A 14 20.30 -25.98 10.44
N PRO A 15 19.85 -25.87 11.71
CA PRO A 15 18.69 -25.05 12.05
C PRO A 15 18.83 -23.60 11.59
N ILE A 16 17.79 -23.08 10.94
CA ILE A 16 17.67 -21.66 10.60
C ILE A 16 17.74 -20.86 11.90
N LYS A 17 18.54 -19.79 11.91
CA LYS A 17 18.65 -18.85 13.03
C LYS A 17 17.82 -17.60 12.75
N HIS A 18 17.86 -17.12 11.51
CA HIS A 18 17.18 -15.89 11.12
C HIS A 18 16.57 -15.96 9.72
N TYR A 19 15.54 -15.16 9.50
CA TYR A 19 15.14 -14.75 8.17
C TYR A 19 15.60 -13.31 7.92
N LEU A 20 16.20 -13.09 6.76
CA LEU A 20 16.65 -11.81 6.26
C LEU A 20 15.71 -11.39 5.13
N ILE A 21 15.02 -10.27 5.31
CA ILE A 21 14.05 -9.75 4.36
C ILE A 21 14.58 -8.46 3.78
N ARG A 22 14.65 -8.40 2.46
CA ARG A 22 14.94 -7.20 1.70
C ARG A 22 13.80 -6.93 0.73
N TYR A 23 13.45 -5.66 0.56
CA TYR A 23 12.43 -5.25 -0.41
C TYR A 23 12.79 -3.92 -1.04
N ARG A 24 12.38 -3.73 -2.29
CA ARG A 24 12.54 -2.47 -3.04
C ARG A 24 11.44 -2.32 -4.08
N ALA A 25 11.19 -1.08 -4.48
CA ALA A 25 10.38 -0.83 -5.66
C ALA A 25 11.20 -1.26 -6.88
N LYS A 26 10.61 -1.97 -7.84
CA LYS A 26 11.35 -2.54 -8.98
C LYS A 26 12.03 -1.49 -9.87
N HIS A 27 11.52 -0.25 -9.85
CA HIS A 27 12.08 0.86 -10.61
C HIS A 27 13.26 1.56 -9.89
N VAL A 28 13.59 1.15 -8.66
CA VAL A 28 14.68 1.69 -7.85
C VAL A 28 15.74 0.61 -7.65
N SER A 29 17.02 0.98 -7.72
CA SER A 29 18.11 0.02 -7.50
C SER A 29 18.35 -0.26 -6.01
N ASP A 30 18.17 0.76 -5.17
CA ASP A 30 18.44 0.69 -3.74
C ASP A 30 17.40 -0.12 -2.98
N TRP A 31 17.88 -0.89 -2.03
CA TRP A 31 17.04 -1.69 -1.15
C TRP A 31 16.70 -0.93 0.12
N LYS A 32 15.49 -1.15 0.62
CA LYS A 32 15.14 -0.72 1.98
C LYS A 32 16.04 -1.45 2.99
N PRO A 33 16.20 -0.91 4.22
CA PRO A 33 16.97 -1.56 5.27
C PRO A 33 16.55 -3.02 5.46
N GLU A 34 17.53 -3.91 5.57
CA GLU A 34 17.28 -5.33 5.77
C GLU A 34 16.59 -5.57 7.12
N ILE A 35 15.50 -6.34 7.08
CA ILE A 35 14.77 -6.75 8.28
C ILE A 35 15.25 -8.13 8.68
N ARG A 36 15.69 -8.28 9.93
CA ARG A 36 16.16 -9.55 10.49
C ARG A 36 15.16 -10.08 11.51
N LEU A 37 14.60 -11.24 11.24
CA LEU A 37 13.61 -11.90 12.08
C LEU A 37 14.16 -13.20 12.68
N PRO A 38 13.66 -13.65 13.84
CA PRO A 38 14.01 -14.94 14.42
C PRO A 38 13.49 -16.13 13.59
N HIS A 39 14.08 -17.30 13.81
CA HIS A 39 13.79 -18.54 13.07
C HIS A 39 12.33 -19.00 13.02
N GLY A 40 11.53 -18.66 14.04
CA GLY A 40 10.11 -19.03 14.11
C GLY A 40 9.17 -18.08 13.37
N SER A 41 9.69 -17.05 12.71
CA SER A 41 8.87 -16.11 11.97
C SER A 41 8.43 -16.68 10.62
N GLU A 42 7.13 -16.57 10.34
CA GLU A 42 6.49 -17.01 9.09
C GLU A 42 6.00 -15.84 8.23
N TYR A 43 6.10 -14.61 8.76
CA TYR A 43 5.65 -13.42 8.08
C TYR A 43 6.41 -12.16 8.50
N VAL A 44 6.29 -11.13 7.67
CA VAL A 44 6.72 -9.76 7.96
C VAL A 44 5.64 -8.79 7.49
N VAL A 45 5.52 -7.64 8.15
CA VAL A 45 4.71 -6.52 7.67
C VAL A 45 5.63 -5.48 7.08
N LEU A 46 5.51 -5.25 5.78
CA LEU A 46 6.26 -4.22 5.06
C LEU A 46 5.52 -2.87 5.15
N SER A 47 6.28 -1.84 5.51
CA SER A 47 5.79 -0.48 5.72
C SER A 47 6.45 0.50 4.75
N SER A 48 5.96 1.74 4.71
CA SER A 48 6.51 2.81 3.86
C SER A 48 6.61 2.41 2.39
N LEU A 49 5.49 1.89 1.88
CA LEU A 49 5.28 1.49 0.49
C LEU A 49 4.54 2.61 -0.24
N ASP A 50 4.98 2.92 -1.44
CA ASP A 50 4.36 3.91 -2.31
C ASP A 50 3.13 3.33 -2.98
N TRP A 51 2.14 4.17 -3.27
CA TRP A 51 0.95 3.76 -4.01
C TRP A 51 1.28 3.39 -5.45
N ASN A 52 0.46 2.52 -6.04
CA ASN A 52 0.53 2.08 -7.42
C ASN A 52 1.92 1.62 -7.89
N THR A 53 2.72 1.07 -6.97
CA THR A 53 4.14 0.77 -7.19
C THR A 53 4.38 -0.72 -7.11
N GLU A 54 5.14 -1.24 -8.06
CA GLU A 54 5.56 -2.64 -8.08
C GLU A 54 6.81 -2.83 -7.20
N TYR A 55 6.71 -3.77 -6.27
CA TYR A 55 7.78 -4.14 -5.36
C TYR A 55 8.25 -5.56 -5.63
N GLU A 56 9.52 -5.81 -5.37
CA GLU A 56 10.08 -7.14 -5.19
C GLU A 56 10.57 -7.32 -3.75
N VAL A 57 10.40 -8.52 -3.23
CA VAL A 57 10.77 -8.93 -1.87
C VAL A 57 11.58 -10.20 -1.94
N TYR A 58 12.73 -10.19 -1.29
CA TYR A 58 13.58 -11.37 -1.08
C TYR A 58 13.50 -11.80 0.37
N VAL A 59 13.26 -13.10 0.58
CA VAL A 59 13.30 -13.75 1.88
C VAL A 59 14.43 -14.79 1.84
N VAL A 60 15.39 -14.64 2.74
CA VAL A 60 16.58 -15.50 2.83
C VAL A 60 16.66 -16.09 4.22
N ALA A 61 16.84 -17.39 4.33
CA ALA A 61 17.15 -18.06 5.60
C ALA A 61 18.66 -17.99 5.87
N GLU A 62 19.04 -17.73 7.12
CA GLU A 62 20.42 -17.70 7.58
C GLU A 62 20.62 -18.72 8.71
N ASN A 63 21.61 -19.60 8.56
CA ASN A 63 22.05 -20.55 9.57
C ASN A 63 23.59 -20.49 9.75
N GLN A 64 24.18 -21.49 10.41
CA GLN A 64 25.64 -21.54 10.61
C GLN A 64 26.43 -21.81 9.31
N GLN A 65 25.81 -22.43 8.31
CA GLN A 65 26.44 -22.70 7.01
C GLN A 65 26.40 -21.47 6.10
N GLY A 66 25.48 -20.54 6.35
CA GLY A 66 25.39 -19.28 5.66
C GLY A 66 23.96 -18.91 5.28
N LYS A 67 23.82 -18.26 4.13
CA LYS A 67 22.55 -17.78 3.59
C LYS A 67 22.03 -18.74 2.53
N SER A 68 20.73 -19.02 2.56
CA SER A 68 20.04 -19.78 1.52
C SER A 68 19.91 -18.98 0.22
N GLN A 69 19.40 -19.65 -0.82
CA GLN A 69 18.91 -18.97 -2.01
C GLN A 69 17.67 -18.12 -1.68
N PRO A 70 17.53 -16.92 -2.27
CA PRO A 70 16.40 -16.05 -1.97
C PRO A 70 15.09 -16.60 -2.53
N GLY A 71 14.08 -16.70 -1.67
CA GLY A 71 12.69 -16.78 -2.09
C GLY A 71 12.22 -15.40 -2.57
N THR A 72 11.69 -15.32 -3.78
CA THR A 72 11.29 -14.04 -4.40
C THR A 72 9.78 -13.92 -4.51
N ILE A 73 9.24 -12.77 -4.09
CA ILE A 73 7.82 -12.42 -4.22
C ILE A 73 7.74 -11.04 -4.88
N SER A 74 6.82 -10.87 -5.82
CA SER A 74 6.50 -9.56 -6.40
C SER A 74 5.05 -9.22 -6.16
N PHE A 75 4.77 -7.94 -5.88
CA PHE A 75 3.40 -7.44 -5.73
C PHE A 75 3.31 -5.99 -6.17
N ARG A 76 2.09 -5.53 -6.46
CA ARG A 76 1.80 -4.11 -6.74
C ARG A 76 0.91 -3.56 -5.65
N THR A 77 1.23 -2.38 -5.12
CA THR A 77 0.34 -1.67 -4.20
C THR A 77 -0.87 -1.12 -4.94
N ALA A 78 -1.98 -0.94 -4.22
CA ALA A 78 -3.20 -0.34 -4.78
C ALA A 78 -2.95 1.10 -5.26
N ALA A 79 -3.84 1.63 -6.09
CA ALA A 79 -3.86 3.06 -6.35
C ALA A 79 -4.20 3.84 -5.07
N GLU A 80 -3.73 5.07 -4.99
CA GLU A 80 -4.10 5.97 -3.89
C GLU A 80 -5.63 6.21 -3.90
N PRO A 81 -6.32 6.09 -2.75
CA PRO A 81 -7.75 6.37 -2.68
C PRO A 81 -8.03 7.80 -3.11
N THR A 82 -8.88 7.99 -4.12
CA THR A 82 -9.33 9.33 -4.50
C THR A 82 -10.31 9.85 -3.46
N THR A 83 -10.03 11.02 -2.89
CA THR A 83 -11.07 11.79 -2.19
C THR A 83 -12.15 12.14 -3.19
N ILE A 84 -13.38 11.68 -2.96
CA ILE A 84 -14.55 12.20 -3.68
C ILE A 84 -14.63 13.69 -3.33
N PRO A 85 -14.44 14.62 -4.29
CA PRO A 85 -14.62 16.03 -3.98
C PRO A 85 -16.09 16.23 -3.59
N ALA A 86 -16.34 16.79 -2.40
CA ALA A 86 -17.67 17.05 -1.84
C ALA A 86 -18.50 18.08 -2.65
N THR A 87 -18.15 18.34 -3.91
CA THR A 87 -18.69 19.40 -4.74
C THR A 87 -19.84 18.92 -5.65
N LEU A 88 -20.04 17.61 -5.82
CA LEU A 88 -21.12 17.07 -6.68
C LEU A 88 -22.48 16.94 -5.97
N GLY A 89 -22.52 17.05 -4.63
CA GLY A 89 -23.77 16.99 -3.85
C GLY A 89 -24.47 18.35 -3.65
N CYS A 90 -23.83 19.46 -4.02
CA CYS A 90 -24.32 20.82 -3.73
C CYS A 90 -24.61 21.63 -5.01
N LEU A 91 -25.09 20.97 -6.06
CA LEU A 91 -25.69 21.68 -7.19
C LEU A 91 -27.20 21.86 -6.99
N CYS A 92 -27.90 20.92 -6.36
CA CYS A 92 -29.37 20.98 -6.22
C CYS A 92 -29.86 22.14 -5.31
N VAL A 93 -29.11 22.53 -4.28
CA VAL A 93 -29.53 23.58 -3.33
C VAL A 93 -29.35 24.99 -3.92
N LYS A 94 -28.39 25.20 -4.83
CA LYS A 94 -28.19 26.51 -5.46
C LYS A 94 -29.30 26.84 -6.45
N TYR A 95 -29.78 25.86 -7.20
CA TYR A 95 -30.84 26.07 -8.20
C TYR A 95 -32.20 26.38 -7.55
N THR A 96 -32.50 25.86 -6.35
CA THR A 96 -33.76 26.19 -5.65
C THR A 96 -33.76 27.59 -5.08
N LEU A 97 -32.66 28.04 -4.46
CA LEU A 97 -32.53 29.42 -3.97
C LEU A 97 -32.55 30.43 -5.13
N ALA A 98 -31.83 30.14 -6.22
CA ALA A 98 -31.80 30.98 -7.41
C ALA A 98 -33.16 31.07 -8.15
N SER A 99 -34.02 30.05 -8.01
CA SER A 99 -35.37 30.09 -8.58
C SER A 99 -36.32 30.92 -7.69
N LEU A 100 -36.20 30.79 -6.36
CA LEU A 100 -37.04 31.50 -5.40
C LEU A 100 -36.81 33.02 -5.39
N ILE A 101 -35.56 33.51 -5.53
CA ILE A 101 -35.35 34.96 -5.57
C ILE A 101 -35.80 35.58 -6.91
N LEU A 102 -35.77 34.82 -8.00
CA LEU A 102 -36.19 35.31 -9.32
C LEU A 102 -37.70 35.42 -9.38
N SER A 103 -38.44 34.45 -8.82
CA SER A 103 -39.90 34.51 -8.75
C SER A 103 -40.41 35.63 -7.84
N MET A 104 -39.72 35.92 -6.72
CA MET A 104 -40.10 37.03 -5.86
C MET A 104 -39.82 38.40 -6.51
N LEU A 105 -38.71 38.52 -7.26
CA LEU A 105 -38.36 39.75 -7.98
C LEU A 105 -39.34 40.06 -9.12
N THR A 106 -39.80 39.04 -9.85
CA THR A 106 -40.79 39.24 -10.93
C THR A 106 -42.17 39.63 -10.41
N VAL A 107 -42.61 39.10 -9.26
CA VAL A 107 -43.89 39.50 -8.63
C VAL A 107 -43.84 40.95 -8.14
N PHE A 108 -42.71 41.40 -7.61
CA PHE A 108 -42.53 42.80 -7.15
C PHE A 108 -42.52 43.82 -8.30
N LEU A 109 -42.02 43.44 -9.49
CA LEU A 109 -42.01 44.32 -10.68
C LEU A 109 -43.37 44.36 -11.41
N LEU A 110 -44.31 43.46 -11.06
CA LEU A 110 -45.63 43.37 -11.67
C LEU A 110 -46.76 43.94 -10.80
N SER A 111 -46.44 44.41 -9.59
CA SER A 111 -47.35 45.12 -8.67
C SER A 111 -47.11 46.63 -8.75
#